data_AF-A0AAW0J369-F1
#
_entry.id   AF-A0AAW0J369-F1
#
_cell.length_a   1.000
_cell.length_b   1.000
_cell.length_c   1.000
_cell.angle_alpha   90.00
_cell.angle_beta   90.00
_cell.angle_gamma   90.00
#
_symmetry.space_group_name_H-M   'P 1'
#
loop_
_entity.id
_entity.type
_entity.pdbx_description
1 polymer ?
#
loop_
_entity_poly.entity_id
_entity_poly.type
_entity_poly.pdbx_seq_one_letter_code
_entity_poly.pdbx_strand_id
1 'polypeptide(L)' 'MIMDDMEVKPMSTICSITLLNKFNVKQLVDLEEKVVELGMEEGVKLLKASLQSKSVLTDVFLWKMEREVNVES' A
#
# COMPACT_ATOMS: atom_id res chain seq x y z
N MET A 1 -4.86 -10.56 -0.70
CA MET A 1 -4.04 -9.41 -1.13
C MET A 1 -4.91 -8.45 -1.91
N ILE A 2 -4.69 -7.17 -1.71
CA ILE A 2 -5.37 -6.07 -2.39
C ILE A 2 -4.25 -5.19 -2.95
N MET A 3 -4.36 -4.78 -4.21
CA MET A 3 -3.42 -3.85 -4.86
C MET A 3 -4.19 -2.60 -5.31
N ASP A 4 -3.51 -1.68 -6.00
CA ASP A 4 -4.09 -0.43 -6.50
C ASP A 4 -5.25 -0.64 -7.49
N ASP A 5 -5.40 -1.85 -8.05
CA ASP A 5 -6.56 -2.28 -8.84
C ASP A 5 -7.82 -2.56 -7.99
N MET A 6 -7.72 -2.44 -6.66
CA MET A 6 -8.76 -2.71 -5.66
C MET A 6 -9.39 -4.11 -5.78
N GLU A 7 -8.70 -5.05 -6.43
CA GLU A 7 -9.15 -6.43 -6.56
C GLU A 7 -8.71 -7.25 -5.34
N VAL A 8 -9.65 -7.97 -4.74
CA VAL A 8 -9.36 -8.87 -3.62
C VAL A 8 -8.99 -10.24 -4.17
N LYS A 9 -7.70 -10.60 -4.05
CA LYS A 9 -7.18 -11.92 -4.44
C LYS A 9 -6.86 -12.77 -3.21
N PRO A 10 -7.30 -14.03 -3.13
CA PRO A 10 -6.83 -14.96 -2.09
C PRO A 10 -5.29 -15.06 -2.12
N MET A 11 -4.65 -15.04 -0.95
CA MET A 11 -3.19 -15.10 -0.87
C MET A 11 -2.74 -16.16 0.13
N SER A 12 -1.78 -16.98 -0.29
CA SER A 12 -0.97 -17.82 0.60
C SER A 12 0.45 -17.26 0.68
N THR A 13 1.25 -17.72 1.65
CA THR A 13 2.66 -17.32 1.79
C THR A 13 3.45 -17.53 0.48
N ILE A 14 3.23 -18.65 -0.20
CA ILE A 14 3.90 -18.99 -1.47
C ILE A 14 3.48 -18.03 -2.59
N CYS A 15 2.19 -17.69 -2.68
CA CYS A 15 1.73 -16.69 -3.64
C CYS A 15 2.38 -15.34 -3.37
N SER A 16 2.50 -14.92 -2.10
CA SER A 16 3.07 -13.61 -1.74
C SER A 16 4.52 -13.49 -2.18
N ILE A 17 5.32 -14.53 -1.93
CA ILE A 17 6.73 -14.61 -2.37
C ILE A 17 6.82 -14.58 -3.91
N THR A 18 5.96 -15.36 -4.60
CA THR A 18 5.93 -15.39 -6.06
C THR A 18 5.62 -14.02 -6.66
N LEU A 19 4.73 -13.25 -6.01
CA LEU A 19 4.39 -11.90 -6.46
C LEU A 19 5.54 -10.91 -6.25
N LEU A 20 6.24 -10.96 -5.12
CA LEU A 20 7.43 -10.14 -4.89
C LEU A 20 8.50 -10.41 -5.97
N ASN A 21 8.72 -11.68 -6.33
CA ASN A 21 9.59 -12.06 -7.44
C ASN A 21 9.11 -11.48 -8.78
N LYS A 22 7.79 -11.47 -9.04
CA LYS A 22 7.21 -10.86 -10.25
C LYS A 22 7.45 -9.34 -10.31
N PHE A 23 7.44 -8.66 -9.16
CA PHE A 23 7.82 -7.25 -9.05
C PHE A 23 9.33 -7.02 -9.03
N ASN A 24 10.12 -8.06 -9.34
CA ASN A 24 11.57 -7.99 -9.50
C ASN A 24 12.32 -7.60 -8.21
N VAL A 25 11.68 -7.83 -7.05
CA VAL A 25 12.30 -7.69 -5.72
C VAL A 25 13.35 -8.79 -5.57
N LYS A 26 14.63 -8.41 -5.60
CA LYS A 26 15.75 -9.36 -5.60
C LYS A 26 16.08 -9.87 -4.20
N GLN A 27 15.88 -9.03 -3.18
CA GLN A 27 16.13 -9.38 -1.79
C GLN A 27 15.00 -8.85 -0.92
N LEU A 28 14.52 -9.67 0.00
CA LEU A 28 13.48 -9.28 0.96
C LEU A 28 13.97 -8.20 1.95
N VAL A 29 15.28 -8.05 2.10
CA VAL A 29 15.89 -7.01 2.94
C VAL A 29 15.60 -5.59 2.42
N ASP A 30 15.25 -5.46 1.14
CA ASP A 30 14.91 -4.18 0.51
C ASP A 30 13.44 -3.80 0.74
N LEU A 31 12.67 -4.63 1.46
CA LEU A 31 11.23 -4.44 1.70
C LEU A 31 10.97 -3.99 3.14
N GLU A 32 10.16 -2.94 3.29
CA GLU A 32 9.67 -2.45 4.59
C GLU A 32 8.24 -2.94 4.84
N GLU A 33 7.99 -3.50 6.03
CA GLU A 33 6.63 -3.81 6.49
C GLU A 33 6.04 -2.60 7.21
N LYS A 34 4.86 -2.16 6.76
CA LYS A 34 4.10 -1.09 7.39
C LYS A 34 2.70 -1.56 7.72
N VAL A 35 2.33 -1.44 8.99
CA VAL A 35 0.96 -1.64 9.44
C VAL A 35 0.20 -0.33 9.27
N VAL A 36 -0.95 -0.39 8.60
CA VAL A 36 -1.87 0.74 8.46
C VAL A 36 -3.20 0.39 9.07
N GLU A 37 -3.80 1.35 9.76
CA GLU A 37 -5.15 1.21 10.29
C GLU A 37 -6.17 1.61 9.22
N LEU A 38 -7.23 0.82 9.10
CA LEU A 38 -8.32 1.09 8.17
C LEU A 38 -9.58 1.43 8.97
N GLY A 39 -9.80 2.73 9.15
CA GLY A 39 -11.02 3.28 9.76
C GLY A 39 -12.02 3.80 8.74
N MET A 40 -13.08 4.43 9.25
CA MET A 40 -14.09 5.09 8.42
C MET A 40 -13.48 6.22 7.56
N GLU A 41 -12.56 7.00 8.13
CA GLU A 41 -11.89 8.09 7.40
C GLU A 41 -11.05 7.56 6.24
N GLU A 42 -10.26 6.53 6.47
CA GLU A 42 -9.45 5.88 5.44
C GLU A 42 -10.33 5.24 4.38
N GLY A 43 -11.47 4.67 4.75
CA GLY A 43 -12.48 4.17 3.82
C GLY A 43 -13.00 5.26 2.87
N VAL A 44 -13.30 6.46 3.39
CA VAL A 44 -13.71 7.60 2.55
C VAL A 44 -12.57 8.10 1.66
N LYS A 45 -11.33 8.14 2.18
CA LYS A 45 -10.13 8.51 1.40
C LYS A 45 -9.89 7.52 0.26
N LEU A 46 -10.00 6.21 0.53
CA LEU A 46 -9.90 5.15 -0.47
C LEU A 46 -10.98 5.26 -1.55
N LEU A 47 -12.23 5.49 -1.15
CA LEU A 47 -13.31 5.69 -2.11
C LEU A 47 -13.03 6.90 -3.01
N LYS A 48 -12.63 8.03 -2.42
CA LYS A 48 -12.28 9.22 -3.18
C LYS A 48 -11.13 8.95 -4.15
N ALA A 49 -10.06 8.31 -3.69
CA ALA A 49 -8.90 7.96 -4.51
C ALA A 49 -9.28 6.99 -5.65
N SER A 50 -10.17 6.02 -5.41
CA SER A 50 -10.63 5.07 -6.43
C SER A 50 -11.35 5.73 -7.62
N LEU A 51 -11.94 6.91 -7.39
CA LEU A 51 -12.62 7.68 -8.43
C LEU A 51 -11.69 8.63 -9.19
N GLN A 52 -10.49 8.89 -8.64
CA GLN A 52 -9.59 9.95 -9.11
C GLN A 52 -8.25 9.43 -9.62
N SER A 53 -7.85 8.22 -9.22
CA SER A 53 -6.51 7.69 -9.43
C SER A 53 -6.52 6.19 -9.73
N LYS A 54 -5.44 5.73 -10.36
CA LYS A 54 -5.15 4.32 -10.60
C LYS A 54 -4.18 3.73 -9.56
N SER A 55 -3.65 4.55 -8.66
CA SER A 55 -2.69 4.18 -7.61
C SER A 55 -3.32 4.31 -6.22
N VAL A 56 -4.52 3.75 -6.04
CA VAL A 56 -5.43 4.05 -4.92
C VAL A 56 -4.82 3.83 -3.53
N LEU A 57 -4.20 2.69 -3.27
CA LEU A 57 -3.58 2.37 -1.99
C LEU A 57 -2.30 3.17 -1.79
N THR A 58 -1.51 3.34 -2.86
CA THR A 58 -0.29 4.16 -2.83
C THR A 58 -0.62 5.60 -2.43
N ASP A 59 -1.67 6.17 -3.02
CA ASP A 59 -2.08 7.55 -2.79
C ASP A 59 -2.56 7.79 -1.36
N VAL A 60 -3.24 6.80 -0.75
CA VAL A 60 -3.80 6.94 0.59
C VAL A 60 -2.78 6.61 1.68
N PHE A 61 -1.91 5.63 1.47
CA PHE A 61 -1.08 5.06 2.54
C PHE A 61 0.43 5.33 2.43
N LEU A 62 0.95 5.58 1.22
CA LEU A 62 2.39 5.78 1.00
C LEU A 62 2.82 7.25 1.19
N TRP A 63 2.02 8.23 0.74
CA TRP A 63 2.37 9.67 0.85
C TRP A 63 2.40 10.23 2.28
N LYS A 64 2.03 9.45 3.29
CA LYS A 64 2.14 9.87 4.69
C LYS A 64 3.60 10.01 5.18
N MET A 65 4.59 9.53 4.41
CA MET A 65 6.02 9.63 4.76
C MET A 65 6.59 11.05 4.75
N GLU A 66 6.10 11.97 3.91
CA GLU A 66 6.74 13.30 3.76
C GLU A 66 6.29 14.34 4.81
N ARG A 67 5.26 14.05 5.62
CA ARG A 67 4.70 15.03 6.58
C ARG A 67 5.03 14.77 8.06
N GLU A 68 5.89 13.80 8.37
CA GLU A 68 6.40 13.58 9.73
C GLU A 68 7.88 14.00 9.93
N VAL A 69 8.54 14.57 8.91
CA VAL A 69 9.97 15.01 9.00
C VAL A 69 10.15 16.54 8.91
N ASN A 70 9.13 17.36 9.22
CA ASN A 70 9.35 18.81 9.28
C ASN A 70 8.61 19.56 10.40
N VAL A 71 8.47 18.93 11.57
CA VAL A 71 8.10 19.64 12.80
C VAL A 71 9.11 19.31 13.89
N GLU A 72 10.33 19.77 13.72
CA GLU A 72 11.21 20.13 14.83
C GLU A 72 12.02 21.35 14.36
N SER A 73 11.85 22.45 15.10
CA SER A 73 12.41 23.79 14.85
C SER A 73 13.88 23.88 15.26
#